data_AF-R6QTD8-F1
#
_entry.id   AF-R6QTD8-F1
#
_cell.length_a   1.000
_cell.length_b   1.000
_cell.length_c   1.000
_cell.angle_alpha   90.00
_cell.angle_beta   90.00
_cell.angle_gamma   90.00
#
_symmetry.space_group_name_H-M   'P 1'
#
loop_
_entity.id
_entity.type
_entity.pdbx_description
1 polymer ?
#
loop_
_entity_poly.entity_id
_entity_poly.type
_entity_poly.pdbx_seq_one_letter_code
_entity_poly.pdbx_strand_id
1 'polypeptide(L)'
;MRKGRLIVTIVLIAVLTAALPAVVMADTGPKPSVVVSFTGAGDEEFYGTLLSKNDSSGPAHVWDGKEETTEISRKFIEYKDTDGYYFLQNLWECSADKNIEWTYFPPSEFKILLYFPESDSFVVSGACETYAFDSYYTIDLTSVRNGTVEAGTPTIEVRKNYDYKWEIISFFARVIITIAIEMGIALLFGYRNKKILMLLAVVNAATQVILNVLLNIINYNNGSQEYTTMYIIMEVLVFLIEAIIFDIFIPKVSDEERNFKPVIYALVANAVSFGAGLGLSHLIPGIF
;
A
#
# COMPACT_ATOMS: atom_id res chain seq x y z
N MET A 1 39.41 -12.69 11.18
CA MET A 1 38.43 -11.58 11.00
C MET A 1 38.53 -10.62 12.17
N ARG A 2 38.61 -9.30 11.95
CA ARG A 2 38.56 -8.30 13.04
C ARG A 2 37.24 -8.49 13.82
N LYS A 3 37.28 -8.57 15.16
CA LYS A 3 36.11 -8.84 16.03
C LYS A 3 34.86 -8.02 15.68
N GLY A 4 35.02 -6.77 15.21
CA GLY A 4 33.90 -5.94 14.75
C GLY A 4 33.15 -6.47 13.53
N ARG A 5 33.84 -7.11 12.57
CA ARG A 5 33.19 -7.71 11.39
C ARG A 5 32.34 -8.92 11.75
N LEU A 6 32.76 -9.70 12.73
CA LEU A 6 32.01 -10.87 13.20
C LEU A 6 30.70 -10.45 13.87
N ILE A 7 30.72 -9.40 14.69
CA ILE A 7 29.52 -8.85 15.35
C ILE A 7 28.53 -8.35 14.29
N VAL A 8 29.00 -7.57 13.31
CA VAL A 8 28.14 -7.07 12.23
C VAL A 8 27.53 -8.21 11.42
N THR A 9 28.30 -9.26 11.09
CA THR A 9 27.76 -10.44 10.39
C THR A 9 26.71 -11.18 11.23
N ILE A 10 26.92 -11.35 12.53
CA ILE A 10 25.95 -12.00 13.43
C ILE A 10 24.66 -11.18 13.53
N VAL A 11 24.77 -9.85 13.64
CA VAL A 11 23.61 -8.95 13.63
C VAL A 11 22.89 -9.00 12.28
N LEU A 12 23.64 -9.01 11.16
CA LEU A 12 23.05 -9.13 9.82
C LEU A 12 22.25 -10.42 9.66
N ILE A 13 22.81 -11.55 10.12
CA ILE A 13 22.11 -12.84 10.10
C ILE A 13 20.86 -12.79 10.99
N ALA A 14 20.95 -12.23 12.20
CA ALA A 14 19.81 -12.11 13.12
C ALA A 14 18.67 -11.24 12.54
N VAL A 15 19.01 -10.14 11.88
CA VAL A 15 18.01 -9.26 11.24
C VAL A 15 17.44 -9.91 9.98
N LEU A 16 18.25 -10.60 9.16
CA LEU A 16 17.75 -11.38 8.03
C LEU A 16 16.81 -12.52 8.47
N THR A 17 17.07 -13.16 9.62
CA THR A 17 16.14 -14.13 10.20
C THR A 17 14.88 -13.49 10.79
N ALA A 18 14.94 -12.26 11.27
CA ALA A 18 13.77 -11.50 11.75
C ALA A 18 12.93 -10.90 10.61
N ALA A 19 13.56 -10.65 9.46
CA ALA A 19 12.92 -10.22 8.21
C ALA A 19 12.27 -11.38 7.43
N LEU A 20 12.52 -12.64 7.83
CA LEU A 20 11.69 -13.74 7.37
C LEU A 20 10.28 -13.51 7.92
N PRO A 21 9.22 -13.61 7.10
CA PRO A 21 7.86 -13.40 7.56
C PRO A 21 7.55 -14.44 8.64
N ALA A 22 7.63 -14.03 9.90
CA ALA A 22 6.97 -14.75 10.96
C ALA A 22 5.48 -14.62 10.64
N VAL A 23 4.85 -15.73 10.30
CA VAL A 23 3.39 -15.78 10.12
C VAL A 23 2.76 -15.58 11.50
N VAL A 24 2.67 -14.33 11.92
CA VAL A 24 1.97 -13.94 13.14
C VAL A 24 0.49 -13.93 12.78
N MET A 25 -0.18 -15.08 12.93
CA MET A 25 -1.63 -15.19 12.83
C MET A 25 -2.28 -14.57 14.06
N ALA A 26 -2.27 -13.25 14.15
CA ALA A 26 -3.13 -12.50 15.06
C ALA A 26 -4.18 -11.79 14.23
N ASP A 27 -5.46 -11.95 14.57
CA ASP A 27 -6.59 -11.28 13.89
C ASP A 27 -6.64 -9.75 14.17
N THR A 28 -5.55 -9.17 14.69
CA THR A 28 -5.46 -7.77 15.11
C THR A 28 -4.82 -6.85 14.05
N GLY A 29 -4.34 -7.39 12.93
CA GLY A 29 -3.82 -6.59 11.81
C GLY A 29 -4.95 -5.99 10.94
N PRO A 30 -4.66 -4.92 10.17
CA PRO A 30 -5.60 -4.33 9.23
C PRO A 30 -6.04 -5.39 8.22
N LYS A 31 -7.26 -5.23 7.70
CA LYS A 31 -7.84 -6.14 6.73
C LYS A 31 -7.74 -5.54 5.33
N PRO A 32 -7.63 -6.36 4.28
CA PRO A 32 -7.69 -5.87 2.93
C PRO A 32 -9.01 -5.14 2.69
N SER A 33 -9.00 -4.21 1.75
CA SER A 33 -10.16 -3.40 1.41
C SER A 33 -10.47 -3.40 -0.08
N VAL A 34 -11.74 -3.23 -0.41
CA VAL A 34 -12.18 -2.87 -1.76
C VAL A 34 -12.93 -1.55 -1.65
N VAL A 35 -12.45 -0.56 -2.39
CA VAL A 35 -13.07 0.76 -2.50
C VAL A 35 -13.49 0.99 -3.94
N VAL A 36 -14.76 1.32 -4.15
CA VAL A 36 -15.31 1.68 -5.46
C VAL A 36 -15.78 3.12 -5.39
N SER A 37 -15.26 3.99 -6.24
CA SER A 37 -15.70 5.39 -6.34
C SER A 37 -16.57 5.60 -7.58
N PHE A 38 -17.59 6.44 -7.45
CA PHE A 38 -18.52 6.75 -8.54
C PHE A 38 -18.34 8.20 -9.01
N THR A 39 -18.20 8.38 -10.33
CA THR A 39 -18.22 9.70 -10.96
C THR A 39 -19.42 9.83 -11.88
N GLY A 40 -19.86 11.06 -12.19
CA GLY A 40 -20.94 11.27 -13.16
C GLY A 40 -22.36 10.89 -12.68
N ALA A 41 -22.52 10.46 -11.42
CA ALA A 41 -23.80 10.03 -10.84
C ALA A 41 -24.86 11.14 -10.79
N GLY A 42 -24.46 12.41 -10.68
CA GLY A 42 -25.39 13.51 -10.40
C GLY A 42 -25.98 13.39 -8.99
N ASP A 43 -27.22 13.88 -8.81
CA ASP A 43 -27.92 13.91 -7.52
C ASP A 43 -28.95 12.77 -7.37
N GLU A 44 -28.97 11.82 -8.30
CA GLU A 44 -29.85 10.66 -8.25
C GLU A 44 -29.51 9.77 -7.05
N GLU A 45 -30.54 9.24 -6.37
CA GLU A 45 -30.38 8.29 -5.28
C GLU A 45 -30.05 6.91 -5.83
N PHE A 46 -29.00 6.27 -5.30
CA PHE A 46 -28.65 4.91 -5.67
C PHE A 46 -27.92 4.17 -4.55
N TYR A 47 -28.05 2.86 -4.58
CA TYR A 47 -27.47 1.94 -3.62
C TYR A 47 -26.51 0.99 -4.32
N GLY A 48 -25.50 0.52 -3.59
CA GLY A 48 -24.46 -0.34 -4.16
C GLY A 48 -24.03 -1.45 -3.22
N THR A 49 -23.54 -2.55 -3.79
CA THR A 49 -22.92 -3.66 -3.07
C THR A 49 -21.85 -4.34 -3.92
N LEU A 50 -21.02 -5.18 -3.28
CA LEU A 50 -20.16 -6.15 -3.94
C LEU A 50 -20.82 -7.54 -3.83
N LEU A 51 -21.29 -8.08 -4.95
CA LEU A 51 -21.72 -9.47 -5.02
C LEU A 51 -20.50 -10.38 -4.97
N SER A 52 -20.53 -11.43 -4.16
CA SER A 52 -19.41 -12.35 -3.95
C SER A 52 -19.56 -13.62 -4.79
N LYS A 53 -18.46 -14.18 -5.30
CA LYS A 53 -18.50 -15.50 -5.93
C LYS A 53 -18.87 -16.62 -4.95
N ASN A 54 -18.52 -16.45 -3.68
CA ASN A 54 -18.81 -17.37 -2.59
C ASN A 54 -20.00 -16.88 -1.75
N ASP A 55 -20.67 -17.79 -1.05
CA ASP A 55 -21.81 -17.49 -0.17
C ASP A 55 -21.44 -16.77 1.14
N SER A 56 -20.14 -16.57 1.38
CA SER A 56 -19.60 -15.85 2.53
C SER A 56 -18.20 -15.27 2.25
N SER A 57 -17.86 -14.20 2.98
CA SER A 57 -16.54 -13.58 2.99
C SER A 57 -16.30 -12.93 4.35
N GLY A 58 -15.34 -13.45 5.12
CA GLY A 58 -15.16 -13.07 6.52
C GLY A 58 -16.46 -13.31 7.32
N PRO A 59 -16.97 -12.33 8.09
CA PRO A 59 -18.24 -12.46 8.81
C PRO A 59 -19.48 -12.30 7.91
N ALA A 60 -19.33 -11.73 6.70
CA ALA A 60 -20.45 -11.47 5.80
C ALA A 60 -20.88 -12.77 5.12
N HIS A 61 -22.19 -12.98 4.98
CA HIS A 61 -22.78 -14.21 4.46
C HIS A 61 -24.13 -13.93 3.79
N VAL A 62 -24.62 -14.86 2.98
CA VAL A 62 -25.97 -14.80 2.38
C VAL A 62 -27.04 -14.80 3.47
N TRP A 63 -28.12 -14.04 3.27
CA TRP A 63 -29.25 -13.95 4.21
C TRP A 63 -29.88 -15.31 4.49
N ASP A 64 -30.10 -15.60 5.78
CA ASP A 64 -30.60 -16.90 6.25
C ASP A 64 -32.11 -16.91 6.56
N GLY A 65 -32.80 -15.81 6.32
CA GLY A 65 -34.24 -15.67 6.53
C GLY A 65 -34.67 -15.27 7.94
N LYS A 66 -33.73 -15.05 8.88
CA LYS A 66 -34.08 -14.81 10.29
C LYS A 66 -34.12 -13.34 10.71
N GLU A 67 -33.34 -12.50 10.03
CA GLU A 67 -33.23 -11.08 10.37
C GLU A 67 -34.26 -10.24 9.58
N GLU A 68 -34.82 -9.21 10.22
CA GLU A 68 -35.66 -8.22 9.53
C GLU A 68 -34.83 -7.43 8.52
N THR A 69 -35.38 -7.22 7.33
CA THR A 69 -34.68 -6.53 6.23
C THR A 69 -35.44 -5.30 5.78
N THR A 70 -34.71 -4.26 5.38
CA THR A 70 -35.31 -3.08 4.75
C THR A 70 -35.87 -3.41 3.36
N GLU A 71 -36.72 -2.54 2.82
CA GLU A 71 -37.25 -2.68 1.46
C GLU A 71 -36.13 -2.69 0.40
N ILE A 72 -35.16 -1.79 0.55
CA ILE A 72 -33.98 -1.76 -0.33
C ILE A 72 -33.17 -3.05 -0.19
N SER A 73 -32.86 -3.50 1.03
CA SER A 73 -32.11 -4.76 1.22
C SER A 73 -32.82 -5.96 0.59
N ARG A 74 -34.16 -5.99 0.64
CA ARG A 74 -34.98 -7.03 0.01
C ARG A 74 -34.79 -7.07 -1.50
N LYS A 75 -34.68 -5.91 -2.17
CA LYS A 75 -34.36 -5.84 -3.61
C LYS A 75 -33.05 -6.55 -3.93
N PHE A 76 -32.00 -6.37 -3.12
CA PHE A 76 -30.71 -7.05 -3.30
C PHE A 76 -30.75 -8.54 -2.95
N ILE A 77 -31.53 -8.96 -1.95
CA ILE A 77 -31.72 -10.38 -1.59
C ILE A 77 -32.44 -11.15 -2.71
N GLU A 78 -33.43 -10.52 -3.34
CA GLU A 78 -34.24 -11.10 -4.40
C GLU A 78 -33.51 -11.12 -5.76
N TYR A 79 -32.52 -10.23 -5.95
CA TYR A 79 -31.69 -10.19 -7.15
C TYR A 79 -31.01 -11.53 -7.42
N LYS A 80 -31.10 -12.01 -8.67
CA LYS A 80 -30.44 -13.24 -9.14
C LYS A 80 -29.43 -12.88 -10.21
N ASP A 81 -28.15 -12.92 -9.82
CA ASP A 81 -27.05 -12.77 -10.77
C ASP A 81 -27.01 -13.94 -11.75
N THR A 82 -26.74 -13.64 -13.02
CA THR A 82 -26.69 -14.64 -14.09
C THR A 82 -25.51 -15.61 -13.96
N ASP A 83 -24.41 -15.19 -13.31
CA ASP A 83 -23.20 -15.98 -13.13
C ASP A 83 -23.11 -16.59 -11.71
N GLY A 84 -24.21 -16.50 -10.96
CA GLY A 84 -24.37 -17.11 -9.64
C GLY A 84 -23.64 -16.40 -8.51
N TYR A 85 -23.35 -15.11 -8.63
CA TYR A 85 -22.79 -14.33 -7.52
C TYR A 85 -23.87 -14.03 -6.46
N TYR A 86 -23.42 -13.92 -5.20
CA TYR A 86 -24.25 -13.82 -4.01
C TYR A 86 -24.21 -12.43 -3.38
N PHE A 87 -25.35 -11.92 -2.95
CA PHE A 87 -25.41 -10.76 -2.05
C PHE A 87 -25.12 -11.20 -0.61
N LEU A 88 -24.11 -10.59 0.02
CA LEU A 88 -23.66 -10.93 1.38
C LEU A 88 -24.14 -9.94 2.45
N GLN A 89 -25.28 -9.28 2.21
CA GLN A 89 -25.95 -8.39 3.17
C GLN A 89 -25.23 -7.07 3.51
N ASN A 90 -24.07 -6.79 2.91
CA ASN A 90 -23.43 -5.48 3.01
C ASN A 90 -23.93 -4.56 1.90
N LEU A 91 -24.52 -3.43 2.27
CA LEU A 91 -25.18 -2.48 1.39
C LEU A 91 -24.75 -1.05 1.74
N TRP A 92 -24.50 -0.23 0.71
CA TRP A 92 -24.15 1.18 0.87
C TRP A 92 -25.15 2.07 0.16
N GLU A 93 -25.60 3.11 0.83
CA GLU A 93 -26.26 4.25 0.20
C GLU A 93 -25.17 5.11 -0.46
N CYS A 94 -25.02 5.01 -1.77
CA CYS A 94 -23.88 5.58 -2.49
C CYS A 94 -24.13 7.05 -2.89
N SER A 95 -25.34 7.56 -2.69
CA SER A 95 -25.79 8.88 -3.15
C SER A 95 -24.99 10.04 -2.55
N ALA A 96 -24.63 9.96 -1.27
CA ALA A 96 -23.93 11.03 -0.56
C ALA A 96 -22.41 10.97 -0.76
N ASP A 97 -21.80 9.84 -0.40
CA ASP A 97 -20.35 9.69 -0.36
C ASP A 97 -19.74 9.28 -1.71
N LYS A 98 -20.60 8.89 -2.67
CA LYS A 98 -20.21 8.43 -4.01
C LYS A 98 -19.14 7.33 -3.95
N ASN A 99 -19.22 6.44 -2.96
CA ASN A 99 -18.33 5.30 -2.83
C ASN A 99 -19.02 4.06 -2.23
N ILE A 100 -18.38 2.91 -2.42
CA ILE A 100 -18.53 1.70 -1.60
C ILE A 100 -17.17 1.49 -0.93
N GLU A 101 -17.18 1.26 0.39
CA GLU A 101 -15.95 0.97 1.15
C GLU A 101 -16.13 -0.29 1.97
N TRP A 102 -15.67 -1.42 1.42
CA TRP A 102 -15.66 -2.70 2.13
C TRP A 102 -14.27 -2.94 2.71
N THR A 103 -14.09 -2.57 3.97
CA THR A 103 -12.78 -2.53 4.66
C THR A 103 -12.50 -3.73 5.55
N TYR A 104 -13.44 -4.69 5.64
CA TYR A 104 -13.32 -5.86 6.50
C TYR A 104 -13.66 -7.14 5.74
N PHE A 105 -12.62 -7.83 5.27
CA PHE A 105 -12.71 -9.08 4.50
C PHE A 105 -13.65 -9.00 3.29
N PRO A 106 -13.40 -8.07 2.34
CA PRO A 106 -14.14 -8.05 1.09
C PRO A 106 -13.94 -9.36 0.31
N PRO A 107 -14.93 -9.76 -0.51
CA PRO A 107 -14.78 -10.91 -1.40
C PRO A 107 -13.61 -10.71 -2.37
N SER A 108 -12.80 -11.75 -2.59
CA SER A 108 -11.66 -11.71 -3.51
C SER A 108 -12.09 -11.68 -4.98
N GLU A 109 -13.19 -12.36 -5.32
CA GLU A 109 -13.84 -12.34 -6.63
C GLU A 109 -15.26 -11.80 -6.48
N PHE A 110 -15.59 -10.72 -7.19
CA PHE A 110 -16.85 -10.02 -6.98
C PHE A 110 -17.40 -9.33 -8.23
N LYS A 111 -18.66 -8.91 -8.18
CA LYS A 111 -19.26 -7.97 -9.11
C LYS A 111 -19.80 -6.77 -8.35
N ILE A 112 -19.86 -5.61 -8.99
CA ILE A 112 -20.44 -4.41 -8.42
C ILE A 112 -21.89 -4.36 -8.91
N LEU A 113 -22.84 -4.34 -7.98
CA LEU A 113 -24.27 -4.24 -8.26
C LEU A 113 -24.79 -2.93 -7.71
N LEU A 114 -25.45 -2.15 -8.57
CA LEU A 114 -26.09 -0.88 -8.25
C LEU A 114 -27.60 -1.00 -8.45
N TYR A 115 -28.36 -0.33 -7.57
CA TYR A 115 -29.81 -0.24 -7.64
C TYR A 115 -30.24 1.22 -7.60
N PHE A 116 -31.11 1.59 -8.55
CA PHE A 116 -31.67 2.93 -8.70
C PHE A 116 -33.18 2.89 -8.35
N PRO A 117 -33.60 3.37 -7.17
CA PRO A 117 -34.99 3.28 -6.73
C PRO A 117 -35.98 4.02 -7.61
N GLU A 118 -35.60 5.18 -8.17
CA GLU A 118 -36.50 6.00 -9.00
C GLU A 118 -36.97 5.27 -10.26
N SER A 119 -36.06 4.50 -10.87
CA SER A 119 -36.34 3.72 -12.09
C SER A 119 -36.65 2.24 -11.82
N ASP A 120 -36.61 1.80 -10.56
CA ASP A 120 -36.67 0.40 -10.13
C ASP A 120 -35.77 -0.52 -10.99
N SER A 121 -34.51 -0.12 -11.17
CA SER A 121 -33.59 -0.79 -12.08
C SER A 121 -32.25 -1.14 -11.45
N PHE A 122 -31.66 -2.23 -11.93
CA PHE A 122 -30.34 -2.69 -11.54
C PHE A 122 -29.32 -2.51 -12.66
N VAL A 123 -28.10 -2.19 -12.25
CA VAL A 123 -26.93 -2.17 -13.12
C VAL A 123 -25.84 -2.99 -12.46
N VAL A 124 -25.25 -3.93 -13.22
CA VAL A 124 -24.22 -4.83 -12.72
C VAL A 124 -22.94 -4.67 -13.54
N SER A 125 -21.79 -4.88 -12.92
CA SER A 125 -20.50 -4.93 -13.61
C SER A 125 -20.16 -6.35 -14.10
N GLY A 126 -19.13 -6.44 -14.94
CA GLY A 126 -18.40 -7.68 -15.12
C GLY A 126 -17.69 -8.15 -13.84
N ALA A 127 -17.19 -9.38 -13.85
CA ALA A 127 -16.40 -9.92 -12.74
C ALA A 127 -15.12 -9.09 -12.50
N CYS A 128 -14.87 -8.81 -11.23
CA CYS A 128 -13.74 -8.07 -10.70
C CYS A 128 -13.02 -8.93 -9.66
N GLU A 129 -11.75 -8.60 -9.40
CA GLU A 129 -10.94 -9.31 -8.40
C GLU A 129 -10.16 -8.33 -7.54
N THR A 130 -9.93 -8.65 -6.27
CA THR A 130 -8.94 -7.93 -5.46
C THR A 130 -7.56 -8.07 -6.10
N TYR A 131 -6.87 -6.96 -6.34
CA TYR A 131 -5.56 -6.95 -7.02
C TYR A 131 -4.41 -6.43 -6.16
N ALA A 132 -4.75 -5.77 -5.05
CA ALA A 132 -3.83 -5.25 -4.04
C ALA A 132 -4.48 -5.41 -2.66
N PHE A 133 -3.70 -5.25 -1.60
CA PHE A 133 -4.21 -5.24 -0.22
C PHE A 133 -5.38 -4.27 -0.09
N ASP A 134 -5.21 -3.05 -0.60
CA ASP A 134 -6.27 -2.08 -0.83
C ASP A 134 -6.54 -1.97 -2.34
N SER A 135 -7.69 -2.48 -2.78
CA SER A 135 -8.09 -2.49 -4.18
C SER A 135 -9.05 -1.35 -4.48
N TYR A 136 -8.61 -0.42 -5.33
CA TYR A 136 -9.40 0.76 -5.71
C TYR A 136 -9.98 0.62 -7.11
N TYR A 137 -11.25 0.97 -7.25
CA TYR A 137 -12.02 0.93 -8.49
C TYR A 137 -12.77 2.23 -8.72
N THR A 138 -13.03 2.56 -9.97
CA THR A 138 -13.85 3.71 -10.36
C THR A 138 -14.82 3.33 -11.46
N ILE A 139 -16.06 3.79 -11.31
CA ILE A 139 -17.14 3.66 -12.30
C ILE A 139 -17.62 5.06 -12.69
N ASP A 140 -17.74 5.30 -13.99
CA ASP A 140 -18.38 6.50 -14.52
C ASP A 140 -19.84 6.20 -14.88
N LEU A 141 -20.77 6.82 -14.14
CA LEU A 141 -22.21 6.63 -14.30
C LEU A 141 -22.84 7.58 -15.32
N THR A 142 -22.06 8.41 -16.02
CA THR A 142 -22.58 9.34 -17.04
C THR A 142 -23.39 8.63 -18.12
N SER A 143 -22.94 7.44 -18.54
CA SER A 143 -23.61 6.63 -19.56
C SER A 143 -24.94 6.03 -19.05
N VAL A 144 -24.97 5.60 -17.79
CA VAL A 144 -26.17 5.10 -17.11
C VAL A 144 -27.21 6.22 -17.00
N ARG A 145 -26.80 7.38 -16.48
CA ARG A 145 -27.67 8.55 -16.31
C ARG A 145 -28.25 9.07 -17.63
N ASN A 146 -27.46 9.06 -18.70
CA ASN A 146 -27.92 9.50 -20.02
C ASN A 146 -28.79 8.45 -20.73
N GLY A 147 -29.09 7.31 -20.10
CA GLY A 147 -29.89 6.23 -20.69
C GLY A 147 -29.20 5.52 -21.85
N THR A 148 -27.87 5.64 -21.96
CA THR A 148 -27.09 5.01 -23.05
C THR A 148 -26.70 3.57 -22.73
N VAL A 149 -26.86 3.15 -21.48
CA VAL A 149 -26.77 1.77 -21.01
C VAL A 149 -28.21 1.30 -20.77
N GLU A 150 -28.70 0.37 -21.59
CA GLU A 150 -30.07 -0.16 -21.43
C GLU A 150 -30.19 -0.97 -20.12
N ALA A 151 -31.33 -0.85 -19.44
CA ALA A 151 -31.67 -1.69 -18.30
C ALA A 151 -31.59 -3.18 -18.71
N GLY A 152 -30.72 -3.95 -18.04
CA GLY A 152 -30.43 -5.34 -18.39
C GLY A 152 -29.16 -5.58 -19.21
N THR A 153 -28.42 -4.52 -19.60
CA THR A 153 -27.05 -4.68 -20.10
C THR A 153 -26.06 -4.83 -18.93
N PRO A 154 -25.30 -5.94 -18.86
CA PRO A 154 -24.66 -6.40 -17.62
C PRO A 154 -23.25 -5.82 -17.36
N THR A 155 -22.84 -4.77 -18.05
CA THR A 155 -21.45 -4.32 -17.98
C THR A 155 -21.32 -2.82 -18.04
N ILE A 156 -21.37 -2.21 -16.86
CA ILE A 156 -20.67 -0.93 -16.63
C ILE A 156 -19.16 -1.14 -16.70
N GLU A 157 -18.46 -0.17 -17.28
CA GLU A 157 -17.00 -0.18 -17.33
C GLU A 157 -16.44 0.11 -15.93
N VAL A 158 -15.71 -0.86 -15.39
CA VAL A 158 -15.02 -0.74 -14.11
C VAL A 158 -13.53 -0.54 -14.37
N ARG A 159 -12.97 0.54 -13.87
CA ARG A 159 -11.54 0.86 -14.03
C ARG A 159 -10.82 0.73 -12.71
N LYS A 160 -9.66 0.07 -12.68
CA LYS A 160 -8.75 0.10 -11.53
C LYS A 160 -8.23 1.52 -11.35
N ASN A 161 -8.26 2.03 -10.12
CA ASN A 161 -7.88 3.41 -9.79
C ASN A 161 -6.88 3.46 -8.62
N TYR A 162 -5.85 2.64 -8.68
CA TYR A 162 -4.74 2.71 -7.72
C TYR A 162 -3.84 3.91 -8.04
N ASP A 163 -3.44 4.67 -7.03
CA ASP A 163 -2.63 5.89 -7.22
C ASP A 163 -1.14 5.58 -7.38
N TYR A 164 -0.79 4.96 -8.51
CA TYR A 164 0.60 4.72 -8.87
C TYR A 164 1.42 6.00 -9.04
N LYS A 165 0.77 7.14 -9.34
CA LYS A 165 1.49 8.41 -9.54
C LYS A 165 2.05 8.90 -8.22
N TRP A 166 1.23 8.89 -7.17
CA TRP A 166 1.67 9.31 -5.85
C TRP A 166 2.73 8.37 -5.30
N GLU A 167 2.59 7.04 -5.48
CA GLU A 167 3.63 6.07 -5.12
C GLU A 167 5.00 6.38 -5.75
N ILE A 168 5.03 6.75 -7.04
CA ILE A 168 6.26 7.12 -7.75
C ILE A 168 6.83 8.45 -7.23
N ILE A 169 5.97 9.45 -7.02
CA ILE A 169 6.39 10.77 -6.50
C ILE A 169 7.00 10.61 -5.10
N SER A 170 6.31 9.88 -4.23
CA SER A 170 6.73 9.58 -2.86
C SER A 170 8.03 8.78 -2.85
N PHE A 171 8.16 7.77 -3.72
CA PHE A 171 9.42 7.03 -3.90
C PHE A 171 10.61 7.95 -4.20
N PHE A 172 10.50 8.82 -5.20
CA PHE A 172 11.60 9.72 -5.56
C PHE A 172 11.87 10.76 -4.48
N ALA A 173 10.83 11.29 -3.83
CA ALA A 173 10.97 12.23 -2.72
C ALA A 173 11.78 11.61 -1.57
N ARG A 174 11.45 10.37 -1.17
CA ARG A 174 12.17 9.63 -0.12
C ARG A 174 13.64 9.44 -0.47
N VAL A 175 13.94 8.94 -1.68
CA VAL A 175 15.33 8.72 -2.13
C VAL A 175 16.14 10.03 -2.15
N ILE A 176 15.58 11.11 -2.70
CA ILE A 176 16.27 12.40 -2.81
C ILE A 176 16.52 13.02 -1.43
N ILE A 177 15.52 13.01 -0.54
CA ILE A 177 15.64 13.58 0.81
C ILE A 177 16.69 12.82 1.61
N THR A 178 16.69 11.49 1.56
CA THR A 178 17.69 10.67 2.26
C THR A 178 19.09 10.96 1.76
N ILE A 179 19.33 10.95 0.44
CA ILE A 179 20.65 11.27 -0.12
C ILE A 179 21.08 12.69 0.32
N ALA A 180 20.17 13.67 0.29
CA ALA A 180 20.50 15.03 0.70
C ALA A 180 20.92 15.11 2.19
N ILE A 181 20.20 14.43 3.07
CA ILE A 181 20.52 14.36 4.51
C ILE A 181 21.88 13.70 4.73
N GLU A 182 22.12 12.56 4.11
CA GLU A 182 23.33 11.77 4.34
C GLU A 182 24.58 12.44 3.77
N MET A 183 24.45 13.15 2.65
CA MET A 183 25.51 13.99 2.11
C MET A 183 25.77 15.21 2.99
N GLY A 184 24.72 15.82 3.56
CA GLY A 184 24.88 16.87 4.57
C GLY A 184 25.64 16.38 5.80
N ILE A 185 25.28 15.21 6.32
CA ILE A 185 25.96 14.57 7.46
C ILE A 185 27.40 14.20 7.08
N ALA A 186 27.64 13.74 5.86
CA ALA A 186 29.00 13.41 5.39
C ALA A 186 29.93 14.63 5.49
N LEU A 187 29.44 15.81 5.09
CA LEU A 187 30.19 17.06 5.20
C LEU A 187 30.46 17.46 6.66
N LEU A 188 29.50 17.25 7.57
CA LEU A 188 29.68 17.48 9.02
C LEU A 188 30.71 16.53 9.63
N PHE A 189 30.81 15.31 9.12
CA PHE A 189 31.82 14.32 9.50
C PHE A 189 33.20 14.59 8.87
N GLY A 190 33.31 15.63 8.05
CA GLY A 190 34.56 16.07 7.44
C GLY A 190 34.89 15.37 6.12
N TYR A 191 34.02 14.53 5.57
CA TYR A 191 34.24 13.94 4.26
C TYR A 191 34.13 15.01 3.19
N ARG A 192 35.25 15.38 2.56
CA ARG A 192 35.27 16.39 1.49
C ARG A 192 35.89 15.88 0.19
N ASN A 193 36.60 14.76 0.23
CA ASN A 193 37.13 14.14 -0.97
C ASN A 193 36.01 13.68 -1.92
N LYS A 194 36.07 14.16 -3.18
CA LYS A 194 35.08 13.85 -4.23
C LYS A 194 34.86 12.35 -4.44
N LYS A 195 35.90 11.52 -4.33
CA LYS A 195 35.78 10.07 -4.50
C LYS A 195 35.05 9.42 -3.33
N ILE A 196 35.27 9.91 -2.09
CA ILE A 196 34.50 9.46 -0.93
C ILE A 196 33.04 9.88 -1.08
N LEU A 197 32.79 11.17 -1.37
CA LEU A 197 31.43 11.68 -1.56
C LEU A 197 30.67 10.93 -2.67
N MET A 198 31.33 10.58 -3.78
CA MET A 198 30.75 9.75 -4.83
C MET A 198 30.44 8.33 -4.34
N LEU A 199 31.33 7.71 -3.57
CA LEU A 199 31.08 6.38 -2.97
C LEU A 199 29.85 6.42 -2.06
N LEU A 200 29.75 7.42 -1.17
CA LEU A 200 28.61 7.58 -0.27
C LEU A 200 27.32 7.75 -1.07
N ALA A 201 27.30 8.70 -2.01
CA ALA A 201 26.12 8.97 -2.83
C ALA A 201 25.65 7.74 -3.62
N VAL A 202 26.56 6.99 -4.25
CA VAL A 202 26.21 5.81 -5.04
C VAL A 202 25.68 4.67 -4.17
N VAL A 203 26.33 4.40 -3.03
CA VAL A 203 25.91 3.33 -2.13
C VAL A 203 24.55 3.65 -1.54
N ASN A 204 24.36 4.87 -1.04
CA ASN A 204 23.11 5.31 -0.45
C ASN A 204 21.97 5.38 -1.47
N ALA A 205 22.25 5.84 -2.70
CA ALA A 205 21.25 5.78 -3.76
C ALA A 205 20.83 4.34 -4.07
N ALA A 206 21.79 3.40 -4.14
CA ALA A 206 21.50 2.01 -4.42
C ALA A 206 20.70 1.35 -3.28
N THR A 207 21.10 1.55 -2.02
CA THR A 207 20.40 1.01 -0.86
C THR A 207 18.99 1.59 -0.72
N GLN A 208 18.84 2.91 -0.90
CA GLN A 208 17.54 3.57 -0.81
C GLN A 208 16.59 3.17 -1.95
N VAL A 209 17.09 3.01 -3.18
CA VAL A 209 16.27 2.48 -4.28
C VAL A 209 15.78 1.07 -3.95
N ILE A 210 16.66 0.19 -3.48
CA ILE A 210 16.30 -1.19 -3.12
C ILE A 210 15.28 -1.20 -1.99
N LEU A 211 15.54 -0.46 -0.91
CA LEU A 211 14.65 -0.33 0.25
C LEU A 211 13.25 0.11 -0.19
N ASN A 212 13.16 1.23 -0.91
CA ASN A 212 11.87 1.82 -1.28
C ASN A 212 11.09 0.97 -2.30
N VAL A 213 11.76 0.25 -3.21
CA VAL A 213 11.10 -0.70 -4.11
C VAL A 213 10.49 -1.86 -3.31
N LEU A 214 11.27 -2.46 -2.39
CA LEU A 214 10.78 -3.56 -1.56
C LEU A 214 9.61 -3.14 -0.69
N LEU A 215 9.68 -1.94 -0.10
CA LEU A 215 8.60 -1.41 0.71
C LEU A 215 7.33 -1.14 -0.10
N ASN A 216 7.43 -0.57 -1.30
CA ASN A 216 6.24 -0.38 -2.16
C ASN A 216 5.60 -1.72 -2.56
N ILE A 217 6.40 -2.77 -2.81
CA ILE A 217 5.88 -4.13 -3.05
C ILE A 217 5.16 -4.67 -1.81
N ILE A 218 5.71 -4.46 -0.62
CA ILE A 218 5.09 -4.88 0.64
C ILE A 218 3.78 -4.11 0.87
N ASN A 219 3.76 -2.79 0.69
CA ASN A 219 2.54 -2.00 0.84
C ASN A 219 1.44 -2.48 -0.09
N TYR A 220 1.78 -2.73 -1.36
CA TYR A 220 0.84 -3.20 -2.37
C TYR A 220 0.21 -4.56 -2.02
N ASN A 221 0.98 -5.48 -1.43
CA ASN A 221 0.51 -6.85 -1.15
C ASN A 221 0.00 -7.06 0.28
N ASN A 222 0.50 -6.30 1.25
CA ASN A 222 0.31 -6.54 2.68
C ASN A 222 -0.20 -5.32 3.46
N GLY A 223 -0.27 -4.15 2.82
CA GLY A 223 -0.79 -2.92 3.42
C GLY A 223 0.20 -2.15 4.30
N SER A 224 -0.28 -1.03 4.83
CA SER A 224 0.53 0.02 5.48
C SER A 224 1.15 -0.41 6.82
N GLN A 225 0.53 -1.34 7.55
CA GLN A 225 1.09 -1.83 8.81
C GLN A 225 2.35 -2.67 8.58
N GLU A 226 2.30 -3.63 7.65
CA GLU A 226 3.45 -4.46 7.30
C GLU A 226 4.56 -3.60 6.69
N TYR A 227 4.19 -2.63 5.84
CA TYR A 227 5.10 -1.61 5.34
C TYR A 227 5.87 -0.91 6.47
N THR A 228 5.15 -0.44 7.50
CA THR A 228 5.76 0.29 8.63
C THR A 228 6.71 -0.60 9.42
N THR A 229 6.31 -1.84 9.72
CA THR A 229 7.16 -2.80 10.44
C THR A 229 8.42 -3.14 9.63
N MET A 230 8.26 -3.42 8.34
CA MET A 230 9.37 -3.76 7.44
C MET A 230 10.28 -2.58 7.17
N TYR A 231 9.77 -1.35 7.13
CA TYR A 231 10.58 -0.15 7.01
C TYR A 231 11.64 -0.07 8.11
N ILE A 232 11.25 -0.29 9.37
CA ILE A 232 12.18 -0.29 10.51
C ILE A 232 13.24 -1.38 10.37
N ILE A 233 12.82 -2.60 10.03
CA ILE A 233 13.73 -3.76 9.91
C ILE A 233 14.72 -3.55 8.77
N MET A 234 14.23 -3.09 7.62
CA MET A 234 15.05 -2.90 6.43
C MET A 234 16.00 -1.70 6.56
N GLU A 235 15.63 -0.63 7.25
CA GLU A 235 16.54 0.48 7.56
C GLU A 235 17.71 0.04 8.44
N VAL A 236 17.47 -0.86 9.41
CA VAL A 236 18.56 -1.50 10.17
C VAL A 236 19.46 -2.33 9.24
N LEU A 237 18.90 -3.07 8.27
CA LEU A 237 19.69 -3.81 7.29
C LEU A 237 20.53 -2.89 6.39
N VAL A 238 19.94 -1.79 5.90
CA VAL A 238 20.61 -0.79 5.07
C VAL A 238 21.80 -0.21 5.83
N PHE A 239 21.59 0.26 7.06
CA PHE A 239 22.68 0.74 7.92
C PHE A 239 23.82 -0.28 8.04
N LEU A 240 23.52 -1.56 8.29
CA LEU A 240 24.55 -2.59 8.43
C LEU A 240 25.33 -2.81 7.13
N ILE A 241 24.64 -2.85 5.99
CA ILE A 241 25.25 -2.99 4.66
C ILE A 241 26.17 -1.80 4.38
N GLU A 242 25.67 -0.59 4.57
CA GLU A 242 26.42 0.65 4.37
C GLU A 242 27.63 0.76 5.29
N ALA A 243 27.47 0.43 6.57
CA ALA A 243 28.57 0.43 7.53
C ALA A 243 29.70 -0.53 7.11
N ILE A 244 29.36 -1.72 6.59
CA ILE A 244 30.33 -2.68 6.06
C ILE A 244 31.03 -2.12 4.84
N ILE A 245 30.27 -1.60 3.87
CA ILE A 245 30.80 -1.06 2.62
C ILE A 245 31.74 0.11 2.94
N PHE A 246 31.32 1.06 3.77
CA PHE A 246 32.12 2.24 4.10
C PHE A 246 33.38 1.91 4.91
N ASP A 247 33.32 0.98 5.85
CA ASP A 247 34.51 0.51 6.58
C ASP A 247 35.54 -0.14 5.64
N ILE A 248 35.07 -0.85 4.61
CA ILE A 248 35.94 -1.55 3.65
C ILE A 248 36.50 -0.61 2.58
N PHE A 249 35.67 0.25 2.00
CA PHE A 249 35.99 0.98 0.77
C PHE A 249 36.52 2.38 1.01
N ILE A 250 36.08 3.12 2.03
CA ILE A 250 36.60 4.48 2.27
C ILE A 250 38.14 4.49 2.42
N PRO A 251 38.78 3.59 3.20
CA PRO A 251 40.25 3.50 3.27
C PRO A 251 40.96 3.13 1.97
N LYS A 252 40.26 2.59 0.97
CA LYS A 252 40.85 2.26 -0.33
C LYS A 252 40.73 3.39 -1.35
N VAL A 253 39.82 4.33 -1.09
CA VAL A 253 39.44 5.38 -2.03
C VAL A 253 40.15 6.70 -1.73
N SER A 254 40.56 6.90 -0.47
CA SER A 254 41.25 8.11 -0.01
C SER A 254 42.06 7.86 1.26
N ASP A 255 43.22 8.49 1.34
CA ASP A 255 44.08 8.56 2.53
C ASP A 255 43.72 9.74 3.46
N GLU A 256 42.60 10.43 3.19
CA GLU A 256 42.10 11.53 4.02
C GLU A 256 41.99 11.11 5.50
N GLU A 257 42.65 11.88 6.37
CA GLU A 257 42.58 11.70 7.81
C GLU A 257 41.15 11.93 8.30
N ARG A 258 40.69 11.04 9.18
CA ARG A 258 39.31 11.00 9.65
C ARG A 258 39.26 11.13 11.15
N ASN A 259 38.40 12.05 11.61
CA ASN A 259 38.12 12.22 13.04
C ASN A 259 37.27 11.07 13.61
N PHE A 260 36.50 10.39 12.75
CA PHE A 260 35.56 9.34 13.15
C PHE A 260 35.65 8.09 12.28
N LYS A 261 35.25 6.94 12.84
CA LYS A 261 35.17 5.68 12.07
C LYS A 261 34.00 5.75 11.07
N PRO A 262 34.15 5.19 9.84
CA PRO A 262 33.07 5.12 8.85
C PRO A 262 31.73 4.57 9.37
N VAL A 263 31.79 3.59 10.28
CA VAL A 263 30.61 2.99 10.91
C VAL A 263 29.81 4.01 11.73
N ILE A 264 30.47 4.96 12.39
CA ILE A 264 29.79 6.01 13.18
C ILE A 264 29.04 6.96 12.24
N TYR A 265 29.68 7.31 11.12
CA TYR A 265 29.00 8.08 10.07
C TYR A 265 27.76 7.34 9.56
N ALA A 266 27.90 6.06 9.17
CA ALA A 266 26.76 5.27 8.67
C ALA A 266 25.60 5.25 9.67
N LEU A 267 25.91 5.03 10.95
CA LEU A 267 24.90 5.00 12.01
C LEU A 267 24.16 6.33 12.13
N VAL A 268 24.88 7.44 12.22
CA VAL A 268 24.28 8.78 12.37
C VAL A 268 23.51 9.17 11.12
N ALA A 269 24.06 8.90 9.94
CA ALA A 269 23.43 9.21 8.66
C ALA A 269 22.09 8.47 8.52
N ASN A 270 22.09 7.15 8.68
CA ASN A 270 20.88 6.34 8.59
C ASN A 270 19.87 6.69 9.70
N ALA A 271 20.31 6.90 10.95
CA ALA A 271 19.40 7.23 12.04
C ALA A 271 18.69 8.58 11.83
N VAL A 272 19.41 9.59 11.31
CA VAL A 272 18.81 10.90 11.01
C VAL A 272 17.90 10.81 9.79
N SER A 273 18.31 10.12 8.73
CA SER A 273 17.47 9.91 7.53
C SER A 273 16.20 9.14 7.85
N PHE A 274 16.30 8.05 8.63
CA PHE A 274 15.16 7.27 9.11
C PHE A 274 14.19 8.13 9.93
N GLY A 275 14.71 8.90 10.89
CA GLY A 275 13.91 9.81 11.70
C GLY A 275 13.24 10.91 10.87
N ALA A 276 13.93 11.44 9.85
CA ALA A 276 13.35 12.40 8.91
C ALA A 276 12.26 11.76 8.05
N GLY A 277 12.43 10.51 7.61
CA GLY A 277 11.40 9.75 6.89
C GLY A 277 10.13 9.54 7.73
N LEU A 278 10.28 9.12 8.99
CA LEU A 278 9.16 9.03 9.93
C LEU A 278 8.52 10.40 10.23
N GLY A 279 9.30 11.47 10.29
CA GLY A 279 8.76 12.83 10.44
C GLY A 279 7.94 13.25 9.22
N LEU A 280 8.45 12.99 8.01
CA LEU A 280 7.77 13.28 6.75
C LEU A 280 6.42 12.55 6.65
N SER A 281 6.34 11.29 7.09
CA SER A 281 5.10 10.51 7.02
C SER A 281 3.95 11.15 7.79
N HIS A 282 4.25 11.86 8.89
CA HIS A 282 3.24 12.57 9.69
C HIS A 282 2.84 13.91 9.08
N LEU A 283 3.76 14.57 8.36
CA LEU A 283 3.55 15.89 7.79
C LEU A 283 2.84 15.84 6.43
N ILE A 284 3.09 14.78 5.66
CA ILE A 284 2.52 14.59 4.32
C ILE A 284 1.95 13.18 4.23
N PRO A 285 0.66 13.01 4.57
CA PRO A 285 -0.04 11.74 4.41
C PRO A 285 0.11 11.23 2.97
N GLY A 286 0.59 10.00 2.80
CA GLY A 286 0.84 9.38 1.48
C GLY A 286 2.27 9.53 0.94
N ILE A 287 3.20 10.21 1.64
CA ILE A 287 4.64 10.10 1.33
C ILE A 287 5.25 8.79 1.86
N PHE A 288 4.61 8.16 2.84
CA PHE A 288 4.92 6.85 3.39
C PHE A 288 3.63 6.08 3.63
#